data_AF-A0A1F3U0S5-F1
#
_entry.id   AF-A0A1F3U0S5-F1
#
_cell.length_a   1.000
_cell.length_b   1.000
_cell.length_c   1.000
_cell.angle_alpha   90.00
_cell.angle_beta   90.00
_cell.angle_gamma   90.00
#
_symmetry.space_group_name_H-M   'P 1'
#
loop_
_entity.id
_entity.type
_entity.pdbx_description
1 polymer ?
#
loop_
_entity_poly.entity_id
_entity_poly.type
_entity_poly.pdbx_seq_one_letter_code
_entity_poly.pdbx_strand_id
1 'polypeptide(L)'
;MKNFILFKSIMTLVSFLALTACPPYAHEENPLPVTQTSANSDAINQQLSKTSTGQQTLNSMNALVNRGYTIQIQLLSQAEIQNINGHSGGGYKIDGNTVSIYLNNALSITDQSHAVAHEVVHINDDLEIDQFLIQYPHVKSSSEDLITRYKTTSLSSFDERVISYVIGTLFCAEARAYTINQQLANEGLNTELFAKGNTLPQFIDQNYISRFGTQYGSNANAMSAWCLSQSSMTDIQYQYIW
;
A
#
# COMPACT_ATOMS: atom_id res chain seq x y z
N MET A 1 12.99 37.01 1.62
CA MET A 1 12.68 35.60 1.27
C MET A 1 11.61 35.13 2.23
N LYS A 2 10.37 35.04 1.77
CA LYS A 2 9.19 34.83 2.62
C LYS A 2 8.82 33.34 2.64
N ASN A 3 8.87 32.77 3.85
CA ASN A 3 8.04 31.69 4.42
C ASN A 3 7.27 30.80 3.44
N PHE A 4 7.71 29.54 3.32
CA PHE A 4 6.85 28.40 2.99
C PHE A 4 7.04 27.32 4.07
N ILE A 5 6.51 27.59 5.26
CA ILE A 5 6.23 26.58 6.28
C ILE A 5 4.71 26.56 6.40
N LEU A 6 4.04 25.79 5.53
CA LEU A 6 2.64 25.38 5.74
C LEU A 6 2.25 24.30 4.72
N PHE A 7 2.56 23.04 4.99
CA PHE A 7 1.78 21.90 4.49
C PHE A 7 1.80 20.83 5.56
N LYS A 8 0.96 21.05 6.59
CA LYS A 8 0.63 20.02 7.57
C LYS A 8 -0.33 19.03 6.90
N SER A 9 0.07 17.76 6.89
CA SER A 9 -0.80 16.58 6.78
C SER A 9 -1.58 16.44 5.46
N ILE A 10 -0.90 15.97 4.40
CA ILE A 10 -1.55 15.52 3.15
C ILE A 10 -1.53 14.00 2.99
N MET A 11 -0.63 13.28 3.67
CA MET A 11 -0.34 11.91 3.29
C MET A 11 -1.24 10.90 4.01
N THR A 12 -1.56 9.82 3.29
CA THR A 12 -2.17 8.58 3.79
C THR A 12 -3.71 8.51 3.74
N LEU A 13 -4.34 8.71 2.57
CA LEU A 13 -5.76 8.37 2.39
C LEU A 13 -5.99 6.87 2.16
N VAL A 14 -5.12 6.21 1.41
CA VAL A 14 -5.41 4.89 0.82
C VAL A 14 -4.86 3.75 1.67
N SER A 15 -3.72 3.97 2.34
CA SER A 15 -3.17 3.02 3.31
C SER A 15 -3.97 2.92 4.63
N PHE A 16 -4.93 3.82 4.89
CA PHE A 16 -5.82 3.76 6.07
C PHE A 16 -6.96 2.73 5.95
N LEU A 17 -7.29 2.31 4.74
CA LEU A 17 -8.45 1.45 4.52
C LEU A 17 -8.14 -0.02 4.77
N ALA A 18 -6.88 -0.43 4.72
CA ALA A 18 -6.47 -1.73 5.19
C ALA A 18 -6.46 -1.75 6.73
N LEU A 19 -7.36 -2.55 7.31
CA LEU A 19 -7.15 -3.25 8.59
C LEU A 19 -7.60 -2.51 9.86
N THR A 20 -8.88 -2.68 10.23
CA THR A 20 -9.22 -2.89 11.65
C THR A 20 -10.00 -4.18 11.80
N ALA A 21 -9.26 -5.28 11.92
CA ALA A 21 -9.74 -6.47 12.62
C ALA A 21 -9.08 -6.52 14.01
N CYS A 22 -9.32 -5.49 14.81
CA CYS A 22 -9.30 -5.56 16.27
C CYS A 22 -10.21 -4.46 16.85
N PRO A 23 -11.01 -4.73 17.89
CA PRO A 23 -11.88 -3.76 18.54
C PRO A 23 -11.06 -2.61 19.17
N PRO A 24 -11.66 -1.45 19.46
CA PRO A 24 -10.92 -0.26 19.86
C PRO A 24 -10.23 -0.51 21.20
N TYR A 25 -8.91 -0.37 21.24
CA TYR A 25 -8.19 -0.07 22.48
C TYR A 25 -7.58 1.32 22.35
N ALA A 26 -8.01 2.18 23.27
CA ALA A 26 -7.53 3.54 23.43
C ALA A 26 -6.10 3.57 23.96
N HIS A 27 -5.33 4.53 23.44
CA HIS A 27 -4.13 5.19 23.97
C HIS A 27 -3.29 4.50 25.06
N GLU A 28 -2.01 4.27 24.72
CA GLU A 28 -0.89 4.94 25.42
C GLU A 28 0.27 5.10 24.43
N GLU A 29 0.64 6.35 24.12
CA GLU A 29 1.85 6.67 23.35
C GLU A 29 3.07 6.45 24.25
N ASN A 30 3.74 5.32 24.08
CA ASN A 30 5.16 5.20 24.44
C ASN A 30 5.96 5.10 23.14
N PRO A 31 6.98 5.95 22.91
CA PRO A 31 7.84 5.80 21.75
C PRO A 31 8.63 4.50 21.91
N LEU A 32 8.23 3.48 21.14
CA LEU A 32 8.93 2.20 21.09
C LEU A 32 10.36 2.43 20.57
N PRO A 33 11.37 1.74 21.13
CA PRO A 33 12.75 1.87 20.71
C PRO A 33 12.91 1.29 19.30
N VAL A 34 13.08 2.20 18.33
CA VAL A 34 13.38 1.87 16.93
C VAL A 34 14.74 1.19 16.86
N THR A 35 14.76 -0.13 16.71
CA THR A 35 16.01 -0.86 16.47
C THR A 35 16.31 -0.80 14.97
N GLN A 36 17.05 0.23 14.54
CA GLN A 36 17.55 0.32 13.16
C GLN A 36 18.60 -0.78 12.91
N THR A 37 18.26 -1.76 12.08
CA THR A 37 19.20 -2.83 11.67
C THR A 37 19.60 -2.65 10.20
N SER A 38 20.62 -1.85 9.92
CA SER A 38 21.22 -1.68 8.59
C SER A 38 21.55 -3.02 7.89
N ALA A 39 21.94 -4.03 8.67
CA ALA A 39 22.27 -5.37 8.17
C ALA A 39 21.13 -6.09 7.43
N ASN A 40 19.87 -5.86 7.81
CA ASN A 40 18.73 -6.48 7.12
C ASN A 40 18.43 -5.82 5.78
N SER A 41 18.65 -4.51 5.67
CA SER A 41 18.47 -3.79 4.41
C SER A 41 19.46 -4.28 3.33
N ASP A 42 20.71 -4.54 3.70
CA ASP A 42 21.72 -5.05 2.76
C ASP A 42 21.36 -6.47 2.27
N ALA A 43 20.90 -7.34 3.16
CA ALA A 43 20.47 -8.70 2.81
C ALA A 43 19.25 -8.70 1.88
N ILE A 44 18.26 -7.84 2.15
CA ILE A 44 17.08 -7.67 1.29
C ILE A 44 17.51 -7.13 -0.09
N ASN A 45 18.37 -6.11 -0.13
CA ASN A 45 18.86 -5.55 -1.39
C ASN A 45 19.61 -6.59 -2.22
N GLN A 46 20.47 -7.39 -1.58
CA GLN A 46 21.18 -8.48 -2.23
C GLN A 46 20.21 -9.54 -2.79
N GLN A 47 19.13 -9.84 -2.06
CA GLN A 47 18.14 -10.80 -2.50
C GLN A 47 17.32 -10.28 -3.69
N LEU A 48 16.84 -9.03 -3.62
CA LEU A 48 16.12 -8.37 -4.72
C LEU A 48 16.97 -8.25 -5.99
N SER A 49 18.28 -7.99 -5.87
CA SER A 49 19.17 -7.87 -7.03
C SER A 49 19.33 -9.15 -7.85
N LYS A 50 18.86 -10.31 -7.34
CA LYS A 50 18.95 -11.60 -8.04
C LYS A 50 17.96 -11.74 -9.18
N THR A 51 16.96 -10.87 -9.26
CA THR A 51 15.89 -10.96 -10.25
C THR A 51 15.65 -9.63 -10.95
N SER A 52 15.08 -9.65 -12.17
CA SER A 52 14.77 -8.42 -12.91
C SER A 52 13.72 -7.56 -12.22
N THR A 53 12.66 -8.19 -11.70
CA THR A 53 11.59 -7.50 -10.95
C THR A 53 12.11 -6.94 -9.63
N GLY A 54 13.01 -7.65 -8.95
CA GLY A 54 13.65 -7.14 -7.74
C GLY A 54 14.57 -5.96 -8.05
N GLN A 55 15.30 -5.98 -9.18
CA GLN A 55 16.06 -4.81 -9.62
C GLN A 55 15.17 -3.60 -9.96
N GLN A 56 13.97 -3.80 -10.53
CA GLN A 56 12.99 -2.73 -10.75
C GLN A 56 12.49 -2.14 -9.43
N THR A 57 12.29 -2.97 -8.41
CA THR A 57 11.95 -2.52 -7.05
C THR A 57 13.06 -1.63 -6.48
N LEU A 58 14.33 -2.06 -6.57
CA LEU A 58 15.47 -1.26 -6.12
C LEU A 58 15.60 0.06 -6.89
N ASN A 59 15.34 0.05 -8.19
CA ASN A 59 15.32 1.26 -8.99
C ASN A 59 14.21 2.22 -8.56
N SER A 60 13.04 1.69 -8.19
CA SER A 60 11.91 2.47 -7.68
C SER A 60 12.23 3.09 -6.32
N MET A 61 12.87 2.34 -5.41
CA MET A 61 13.41 2.87 -4.16
C MET A 61 14.43 3.99 -4.40
N ASN A 62 15.35 3.80 -5.35
CA ASN A 62 16.31 4.84 -5.72
C ASN A 62 15.63 6.08 -6.34
N ALA A 63 14.57 5.90 -7.12
CA ALA A 63 13.79 7.01 -7.66
C ALA A 63 13.10 7.82 -6.54
N LEU A 64 12.58 7.16 -5.50
CA LEU A 64 12.07 7.83 -4.29
C LEU A 64 13.18 8.62 -3.59
N VAL A 65 14.37 8.05 -3.43
CA VAL A 65 15.53 8.76 -2.85
C VAL A 65 15.90 9.99 -3.69
N ASN A 66 15.92 9.87 -5.01
CA ASN A 66 16.18 11.00 -5.92
C ASN A 66 15.10 12.08 -5.87
N ARG A 67 13.87 11.74 -5.46
CA ARG A 67 12.78 12.69 -5.17
C ARG A 67 12.90 13.36 -3.80
N GLY A 68 13.92 13.02 -3.01
CA GLY A 68 14.21 13.61 -1.71
C GLY A 68 13.70 12.81 -0.51
N TYR A 69 13.22 11.58 -0.72
CA TYR A 69 12.79 10.71 0.36
C TYR A 69 13.97 9.97 1.01
N THR A 70 13.87 9.71 2.31
CA THR A 70 14.71 8.75 3.03
C THR A 70 13.90 7.48 3.24
N ILE A 71 14.44 6.32 2.85
CA ILE A 71 13.78 5.03 3.05
C ILE A 71 14.40 4.32 4.24
N GLN A 72 13.57 3.85 5.16
CA GLN A 72 13.97 3.06 6.32
C GLN A 72 13.22 1.74 6.29
N ILE A 73 13.94 0.62 6.41
CA ILE A 73 13.34 -0.69 6.62
C ILE A 73 13.51 -1.06 8.08
N GLN A 74 12.41 -1.35 8.76
CA GLN A 74 12.35 -1.67 10.18
C GLN A 74 11.72 -3.05 10.38
N LEU A 75 12.34 -3.89 11.19
CA LEU A 75 11.76 -5.17 11.57
C LEU A 75 10.94 -5.00 12.85
N LEU A 76 9.67 -5.37 12.80
CA LEU A 76 8.72 -5.30 13.91
C LEU A 76 8.09 -6.67 14.15
N SER A 77 7.50 -6.88 15.33
CA SER A 77 6.63 -8.04 15.55
C SER A 77 5.32 -7.90 14.77
N GLN A 78 4.62 -9.01 14.52
CA GLN A 78 3.32 -8.99 13.85
C GLN A 78 2.29 -8.11 14.59
N ALA A 79 2.34 -8.07 15.93
CA ALA A 79 1.45 -7.25 16.73
C ALA A 79 1.72 -5.75 16.53
N GLU A 80 2.99 -5.34 16.45
CA GLU A 80 3.37 -3.96 16.18
C GLU A 80 2.97 -3.52 14.78
N ILE A 81 3.12 -4.39 13.78
CA ILE A 81 2.66 -4.14 12.40
C ILE A 81 1.14 -3.93 12.36
N GLN A 82 0.37 -4.75 13.08
CA GLN A 82 -1.08 -4.58 13.16
C GLN A 82 -1.47 -3.27 13.86
N ASN A 83 -0.73 -2.84 14.89
CA ASN A 83 -0.99 -1.59 15.60
C ASN A 83 -0.78 -0.33 14.74
N ILE A 84 0.02 -0.43 13.68
CA ILE A 84 0.25 0.65 12.70
C ILE A 84 -0.55 0.44 11.40
N ASN A 85 -1.53 -0.47 11.41
CA ASN A 85 -2.38 -0.82 10.27
C ASN A 85 -1.62 -1.46 9.08
N GLY A 86 -0.55 -2.23 9.33
CA GLY A 86 0.08 -3.11 8.33
C GLY A 86 -0.52 -4.53 8.32
N HIS A 87 -0.37 -5.27 7.22
CA HIS A 87 -0.90 -6.63 7.04
C HIS A 87 0.17 -7.73 7.18
N SER A 88 -0.26 -8.99 6.99
CA SER A 88 0.55 -10.21 7.04
C SER A 88 1.69 -10.17 6.02
N GLY A 89 2.79 -9.51 6.40
CA GLY A 89 3.99 -9.36 5.58
C GLY A 89 4.74 -8.06 5.85
N GLY A 90 3.99 -6.96 6.00
CA GLY A 90 4.56 -5.65 6.23
C GLY A 90 3.52 -4.54 6.21
N GLY A 91 4.02 -3.32 6.15
CA GLY A 91 3.25 -2.11 5.94
C GLY A 91 4.21 -0.94 5.77
N TYR A 92 3.69 0.26 5.54
CA TYR A 92 4.53 1.44 5.44
C TYR A 92 3.85 2.67 6.02
N LYS A 93 4.68 3.68 6.29
CA LYS A 93 4.25 5.02 6.67
C LYS A 93 5.11 6.04 5.96
N ILE A 94 4.50 7.11 5.47
CA ILE A 94 5.21 8.27 4.95
C ILE A 94 5.00 9.43 5.93
N ASP A 95 6.10 9.92 6.52
CA ASP A 95 6.10 11.03 7.46
C ASP A 95 7.06 12.12 6.98
N GLY A 96 6.50 13.16 6.37
CA GLY A 96 7.25 14.14 5.61
C GLY A 96 8.06 13.48 4.49
N ASN A 97 9.37 13.64 4.52
CA ASN A 97 10.28 13.04 3.54
C ASN A 97 10.81 11.66 3.98
N THR A 98 10.27 11.04 5.03
CA THR A 98 10.71 9.72 5.49
C THR A 98 9.67 8.66 5.15
N VAL A 99 10.08 7.66 4.38
CA VAL A 99 9.31 6.45 4.11
C VAL A 99 9.82 5.34 5.03
N SER A 100 8.98 4.87 5.94
CA SER A 100 9.27 3.72 6.81
C SER A 100 8.54 2.51 6.28
N ILE A 101 9.26 1.45 5.92
CA ILE A 101 8.74 0.14 5.55
C ILE A 101 8.93 -0.77 6.76
N TYR A 102 7.84 -1.33 7.26
CA TYR A 102 7.81 -2.19 8.43
C TYR A 102 7.62 -3.63 7.98
N LEU A 103 8.48 -4.55 8.42
CA LEU A 103 8.45 -5.95 8.03
C LEU A 103 8.37 -6.84 9.26
N ASN A 104 7.67 -7.97 9.14
CA ASN A 104 7.58 -8.91 10.25
C ASN A 104 8.95 -9.59 10.48
N ASN A 105 9.49 -9.45 11.69
CA ASN A 105 10.80 -9.95 12.08
C ASN A 105 10.93 -11.49 12.07
N ALA A 106 9.80 -12.21 12.05
CA ALA A 106 9.76 -13.66 11.94
C ALA A 106 9.86 -14.17 10.49
N LEU A 107 9.80 -13.28 9.49
CA LEU A 107 9.87 -13.65 8.08
C LEU A 107 11.30 -14.00 7.66
N SER A 108 11.43 -14.93 6.71
CA SER A 108 12.70 -15.19 6.03
C SER A 108 13.15 -13.96 5.22
N ILE A 109 14.44 -13.85 4.89
CA ILE A 109 14.93 -12.75 4.02
C ILE A 109 14.23 -12.74 2.66
N THR A 110 13.91 -13.92 2.12
CA THR A 110 13.11 -14.03 0.89
C THR A 110 11.74 -13.40 1.06
N ASP A 111 11.03 -13.76 2.13
CA ASP A 111 9.71 -13.22 2.44
C ASP A 111 9.73 -11.72 2.74
N GLN A 112 10.76 -11.25 3.45
CA GLN A 112 11.01 -9.82 3.65
C GLN A 112 11.24 -9.07 2.34
N SER A 113 11.91 -9.70 1.37
CA SER A 113 12.15 -9.09 0.05
C SER A 113 10.85 -8.93 -0.75
N HIS A 114 9.97 -9.93 -0.70
CA HIS A 114 8.62 -9.83 -1.28
C HIS A 114 7.81 -8.71 -0.62
N ALA A 115 7.82 -8.66 0.72
CA ALA A 115 7.13 -7.60 1.45
C ALA A 115 7.66 -6.21 1.06
N VAL A 116 8.98 -6.01 0.99
CA VAL A 116 9.55 -4.73 0.51
C VAL A 116 9.08 -4.39 -0.90
N ALA A 117 9.12 -5.34 -1.83
CA ALA A 117 8.70 -5.09 -3.20
C ALA A 117 7.21 -4.72 -3.29
N HIS A 118 6.38 -5.37 -2.49
CA HIS A 118 4.96 -5.07 -2.36
C HIS A 118 4.73 -3.66 -1.81
N GLU A 119 5.33 -3.31 -0.67
CA GLU A 119 5.17 -1.99 -0.05
C GLU A 119 5.67 -0.86 -0.96
N VAL A 120 6.76 -1.08 -1.72
CA VAL A 120 7.29 -0.09 -2.66
C VAL A 120 6.30 0.23 -3.78
N VAL A 121 5.47 -0.73 -4.22
CA VAL A 121 4.39 -0.45 -5.16
C VAL A 121 3.35 0.46 -4.52
N HIS A 122 2.88 0.14 -3.31
CA HIS A 122 1.92 0.96 -2.60
C HIS A 122 2.44 2.38 -2.35
N ILE A 123 3.70 2.54 -1.95
CA ILE A 123 4.31 3.86 -1.75
C ILE A 123 4.27 4.69 -3.03
N ASN A 124 4.61 4.10 -4.18
CA ASN A 124 4.58 4.83 -5.45
C ASN A 124 3.15 5.18 -5.86
N ASP A 125 2.22 4.23 -5.75
CA ASP A 125 0.82 4.44 -6.11
C ASP A 125 0.17 5.51 -5.18
N ASP A 126 0.40 5.47 -3.87
CA ASP A 126 -0.11 6.48 -2.93
C ASP A 126 0.49 7.87 -3.20
N LEU A 127 1.75 7.96 -3.59
CA LEU A 127 2.36 9.23 -4.00
C LEU A 127 1.74 9.82 -5.26
N GLU A 128 1.37 8.98 -6.24
CA GLU A 128 0.64 9.42 -7.43
C GLU A 128 -0.80 9.83 -7.09
N ILE A 129 -1.45 9.11 -6.18
CA ILE A 129 -2.78 9.45 -5.67
C ILE A 129 -2.77 10.79 -4.95
N ASP A 130 -1.85 11.00 -4.02
CA ASP A 130 -1.71 12.26 -3.29
C ASP A 130 -1.47 13.44 -4.25
N GLN A 131 -0.61 13.26 -5.25
CA GLN A 131 -0.33 14.29 -6.26
C GLN A 131 -1.56 14.62 -7.12
N PHE A 132 -2.35 13.61 -7.49
CA PHE A 132 -3.58 13.79 -8.23
C PHE A 132 -4.63 14.52 -7.37
N LEU A 133 -4.85 14.07 -6.13
CA LEU A 133 -5.84 14.64 -5.21
C LEU A 133 -5.58 16.11 -4.83
N ILE A 134 -4.32 16.58 -4.90
CA ILE A 134 -4.01 18.01 -4.78
C ILE A 134 -4.71 18.84 -5.87
N GLN A 135 -4.84 18.29 -7.08
CA GLN A 135 -5.47 18.98 -8.22
C GLN A 135 -7.00 18.85 -8.21
N TYR A 136 -7.54 17.88 -7.48
CA TYR A 136 -8.98 17.56 -7.43
C TYR A 136 -9.51 17.56 -5.99
N PRO A 137 -9.61 18.74 -5.35
CA PRO A 137 -9.95 18.86 -3.94
C PRO A 137 -11.36 18.34 -3.59
N HIS A 138 -12.29 18.33 -4.55
CA HIS A 138 -13.63 17.75 -4.34
C HIS A 138 -13.58 16.22 -4.24
N VAL A 139 -12.81 15.57 -5.11
CA VAL A 139 -12.56 14.12 -5.04
C VAL A 139 -11.88 13.76 -3.74
N LYS A 140 -10.87 14.55 -3.35
CA LYS A 140 -10.16 14.38 -2.08
C LYS A 140 -11.14 14.42 -0.90
N SER A 141 -11.93 15.48 -0.80
CA SER A 141 -12.87 15.66 0.31
C SER A 141 -13.90 14.54 0.37
N SER A 142 -14.45 14.10 -0.76
CA SER A 142 -15.42 12.99 -0.78
C SER A 142 -14.77 11.65 -0.42
N SER A 143 -13.53 11.42 -0.86
CA SER A 143 -12.78 10.20 -0.53
C SER A 143 -12.47 10.14 0.96
N GLU A 144 -11.99 11.24 1.55
CA GLU A 144 -11.73 11.37 3.00
C GLU A 144 -12.98 11.11 3.84
N ASP A 145 -14.11 11.66 3.39
CA ASP A 145 -15.40 11.49 4.03
C ASP A 145 -15.86 10.02 4.03
N LEU A 146 -15.73 9.33 2.89
CA LEU A 146 -16.00 7.90 2.80
C LEU A 146 -15.07 7.11 3.73
N ILE A 147 -13.77 7.35 3.66
CA ILE A 147 -12.75 6.66 4.50
C ILE A 147 -13.02 6.84 5.99
N THR A 148 -13.45 8.04 6.39
CA THR A 148 -13.70 8.37 7.79
C THR A 148 -14.96 7.66 8.30
N ARG A 149 -16.02 7.61 7.48
CA ARG A 149 -17.36 7.23 7.94
C ARG A 149 -17.79 5.82 7.57
N TYR A 150 -17.11 5.12 6.66
CA TYR A 150 -17.58 3.82 6.13
C TYR A 150 -17.83 2.76 7.20
N LYS A 151 -17.10 2.79 8.34
CA LYS A 151 -17.29 1.82 9.44
C LYS A 151 -18.60 2.07 10.23
N THR A 152 -19.11 3.29 10.16
CA THR A 152 -20.24 3.77 10.97
C THR A 152 -21.45 4.17 10.14
N THR A 153 -21.32 4.18 8.81
CA THR A 153 -22.35 4.65 7.87
C THR A 153 -22.50 3.62 6.76
N SER A 154 -23.75 3.30 6.41
CA SER A 154 -24.06 2.41 5.29
C SER A 154 -23.50 2.97 3.99
N LEU A 155 -22.92 2.12 3.15
CA LEU A 155 -22.36 2.54 1.87
C LEU A 155 -23.39 3.12 0.91
N SER A 156 -24.63 2.66 1.00
CA SER A 156 -25.75 3.25 0.26
C SER A 156 -26.02 4.73 0.58
N SER A 157 -25.36 5.29 1.61
CA SER A 157 -25.44 6.70 1.97
C SER A 157 -24.36 7.57 1.30
N PHE A 158 -23.44 6.99 0.53
CA PHE A 158 -22.42 7.70 -0.23
C PHE A 158 -22.76 7.70 -1.73
N ASP A 159 -22.23 8.68 -2.46
CA ASP A 159 -22.32 8.71 -3.92
C ASP A 159 -21.55 7.50 -4.51
N GLU A 160 -22.19 6.76 -5.41
CA GLU A 160 -21.62 5.58 -6.05
C GLU A 160 -20.29 5.86 -6.76
N ARG A 161 -20.10 7.08 -7.29
CA ARG A 161 -18.84 7.49 -7.93
C ARG A 161 -17.70 7.61 -6.92
N VAL A 162 -18.00 8.08 -5.70
CA VAL A 162 -17.02 8.16 -4.60
C VAL A 162 -16.62 6.75 -4.16
N ILE A 163 -17.60 5.86 -4.00
CA ILE A 163 -17.34 4.45 -3.68
C ILE A 163 -16.49 3.82 -4.79
N SER A 164 -16.87 3.99 -6.05
CA SER A 164 -16.17 3.42 -7.20
C SER A 164 -14.73 3.90 -7.29
N TYR A 165 -14.48 5.19 -7.09
CA TYR A 165 -13.13 5.76 -7.08
C TYR A 165 -12.29 5.19 -5.93
N VAL A 166 -12.78 5.24 -4.68
CA VAL A 166 -11.99 4.80 -3.52
C VAL A 166 -11.71 3.30 -3.59
N ILE A 167 -12.75 2.50 -3.81
CA ILE A 167 -12.67 1.04 -3.82
C ILE A 167 -11.93 0.53 -5.06
N GLY A 168 -12.15 1.14 -6.22
CA GLY A 168 -11.44 0.79 -7.46
C GLY A 168 -9.95 1.10 -7.39
N THR A 169 -9.59 2.28 -6.85
CA THR A 169 -8.18 2.68 -6.65
C THR A 169 -7.46 1.72 -5.69
N LEU A 170 -8.08 1.37 -4.56
CA LEU A 170 -7.55 0.37 -3.64
C LEU A 170 -7.32 -0.98 -4.30
N PHE A 171 -8.33 -1.46 -5.04
CA PHE A 171 -8.23 -2.75 -5.73
C PHE A 171 -7.05 -2.76 -6.71
N CYS A 172 -6.87 -1.67 -7.46
CA CYS A 172 -5.77 -1.58 -8.42
C CYS A 172 -4.39 -1.51 -7.75
N ALA A 173 -4.26 -0.79 -6.64
CA ALA A 173 -3.00 -0.72 -5.89
C ALA A 173 -2.57 -2.12 -5.42
N GLU A 174 -3.50 -2.85 -4.80
CA GLU A 174 -3.27 -4.23 -4.35
C GLU A 174 -2.99 -5.19 -5.51
N ALA A 175 -3.72 -5.07 -6.62
CA ALA A 175 -3.51 -5.89 -7.81
C ALA A 175 -2.08 -5.71 -8.37
N ARG A 176 -1.60 -4.47 -8.46
CA ARG A 176 -0.24 -4.14 -8.93
C ARG A 176 0.83 -4.68 -7.96
N ALA A 177 0.65 -4.45 -6.67
CA ALA A 177 1.58 -4.91 -5.64
C ALA A 177 1.68 -6.45 -5.59
N TYR A 178 0.58 -7.13 -5.86
CA TYR A 178 0.59 -8.57 -5.98
C TYR A 178 1.26 -9.10 -7.25
N THR A 179 1.03 -8.44 -8.39
CA THR A 179 1.67 -8.84 -9.63
C THR A 179 3.19 -8.79 -9.52
N ILE A 180 3.74 -7.82 -8.79
CA ILE A 180 5.18 -7.81 -8.47
C ILE A 180 5.61 -9.05 -7.68
N ASN A 181 4.85 -9.46 -6.66
CA ASN A 181 5.16 -10.68 -5.90
C ASN A 181 5.11 -11.95 -6.77
N GLN A 182 4.13 -12.04 -7.68
CA GLN A 182 4.05 -13.14 -8.64
C GLN A 182 5.24 -13.15 -9.60
N GLN A 183 5.64 -11.99 -10.10
CA GLN A 183 6.80 -11.87 -10.98
C GLN A 183 8.11 -12.27 -10.28
N LEU A 184 8.34 -11.80 -9.05
CA LEU A 184 9.49 -12.22 -8.23
C LEU A 184 9.55 -13.73 -8.05
N ALA A 185 8.42 -14.36 -7.72
CA ALA A 185 8.35 -15.81 -7.57
C ALA A 185 8.62 -16.55 -8.89
N ASN A 186 8.03 -16.08 -10.00
CA ASN A 186 8.27 -16.64 -11.33
C ASN A 186 9.74 -16.49 -11.79
N GLU A 187 10.46 -15.49 -11.29
CA GLU A 187 11.89 -15.28 -11.53
C GLU A 187 12.80 -16.09 -10.58
N GLY A 188 12.22 -16.94 -9.71
CA GLY A 188 12.94 -17.87 -8.85
C GLY A 188 13.15 -17.41 -7.41
N LEU A 189 12.65 -16.23 -7.03
CA LEU A 189 12.56 -15.81 -5.63
C LEU A 189 11.31 -16.46 -5.01
N ASN A 190 11.33 -17.77 -4.79
CA ASN A 190 10.14 -18.51 -4.38
C ASN A 190 9.76 -18.22 -2.92
N THR A 191 8.46 -17.99 -2.68
CA THR A 191 7.87 -17.79 -1.35
C THR A 191 6.56 -18.56 -1.25
N GLU A 192 6.31 -19.18 -0.09
CA GLU A 192 5.03 -19.82 0.21
C GLU A 192 3.99 -18.84 0.76
N LEU A 193 4.41 -17.62 1.15
CA LEU A 193 3.56 -16.62 1.79
C LEU A 193 2.95 -15.64 0.79
N PHE A 194 3.76 -15.10 -0.12
CA PHE A 194 3.33 -14.01 -1.01
C PHE A 194 2.99 -14.45 -2.44
N ALA A 195 3.33 -15.69 -2.82
CA ALA A 195 3.05 -16.25 -4.14
C ALA A 195 2.09 -17.44 -4.04
N LYS A 196 0.76 -17.18 -4.06
CA LYS A 196 -0.27 -18.25 -4.03
C LYS A 196 -1.21 -18.22 -5.25
N GLY A 197 -1.63 -19.40 -5.72
CA GLY A 197 -2.41 -19.59 -6.94
C GLY A 197 -3.89 -19.14 -6.90
N ASN A 198 -4.42 -18.85 -8.09
CA ASN A 198 -5.81 -18.66 -8.55
C ASN A 198 -6.86 -18.30 -7.47
N THR A 199 -7.16 -17.05 -7.13
CA THR A 199 -6.89 -15.76 -7.77
C THR A 199 -6.84 -14.74 -6.64
N LEU A 200 -5.69 -14.13 -6.38
CA LEU A 200 -5.59 -13.06 -5.38
C LEU A 200 -6.57 -11.89 -5.59
N PRO A 201 -7.09 -11.61 -6.79
CA PRO A 201 -8.30 -10.79 -6.94
C PRO A 201 -9.46 -11.16 -5.99
N GLN A 202 -9.68 -12.45 -5.69
CA GLN A 202 -10.65 -12.89 -4.68
C GLN A 202 -10.16 -12.67 -3.24
N PHE A 203 -8.85 -12.73 -2.97
CA PHE A 203 -8.30 -12.38 -1.66
C PHE A 203 -8.41 -10.87 -1.39
N ILE A 204 -8.11 -10.03 -2.38
CA ILE A 204 -8.36 -8.58 -2.36
C ILE A 204 -9.86 -8.34 -2.15
N ASP A 205 -10.71 -8.99 -2.95
CA ASP A 205 -12.17 -8.87 -2.82
C ASP A 205 -12.63 -9.26 -1.40
N GLN A 206 -12.22 -10.41 -0.88
CA GLN A 206 -12.68 -10.91 0.42
C GLN A 206 -12.13 -10.12 1.61
N ASN A 207 -10.86 -9.69 1.59
CA ASN A 207 -10.22 -9.08 2.75
C ASN A 207 -10.20 -7.54 2.71
N TYR A 208 -10.30 -6.96 1.51
CA TYR A 208 -10.14 -5.52 1.31
C TYR A 208 -11.40 -4.85 0.78
N ILE A 209 -12.18 -5.47 -0.10
CA ILE A 209 -13.33 -4.83 -0.78
C ILE A 209 -14.68 -5.22 -0.17
N SER A 210 -14.92 -6.50 0.09
CA SER A 210 -16.21 -7.04 0.55
C SER A 210 -16.68 -6.48 1.88
N ARG A 211 -15.74 -6.06 2.73
CA ARG A 211 -16.01 -5.31 3.96
C ARG A 211 -16.64 -3.95 3.71
N PHE A 212 -16.42 -3.37 2.53
CA PHE A 212 -17.12 -2.21 2.02
C PHE A 212 -18.34 -2.65 1.20
N GLY A 213 -19.08 -3.68 1.63
CA GLY A 213 -20.38 -4.06 1.06
C GLY A 213 -20.39 -4.33 -0.46
N THR A 214 -19.23 -4.38 -1.09
CA THR A 214 -19.01 -4.38 -2.54
C THR A 214 -18.28 -5.67 -2.84
N GLN A 215 -18.91 -6.54 -3.63
CA GLN A 215 -18.32 -7.81 -4.04
C GLN A 215 -18.05 -7.73 -5.54
N TYR A 216 -16.78 -7.71 -5.91
CA TYR A 216 -16.40 -7.89 -7.30
C TYR A 216 -16.62 -9.34 -7.74
N GLY A 217 -16.55 -10.31 -6.81
CA GLY A 217 -16.92 -11.69 -7.06
C GLY A 217 -16.21 -12.28 -8.29
N SER A 218 -16.98 -12.81 -9.23
CA SER A 218 -16.45 -13.37 -10.50
C SER A 218 -15.75 -12.35 -11.40
N ASN A 219 -15.99 -11.04 -11.19
CA ASN A 219 -15.41 -9.97 -12.01
C ASN A 219 -14.05 -9.47 -11.50
N ALA A 220 -13.58 -9.95 -10.34
CA ALA A 220 -12.31 -9.51 -9.76
C ALA A 220 -11.12 -9.73 -10.72
N ASN A 221 -11.14 -10.81 -11.50
CA ASN A 221 -10.10 -11.07 -12.52
C ASN A 221 -10.12 -10.05 -13.66
N ALA A 222 -11.31 -9.65 -14.13
CA ALA A 222 -11.44 -8.65 -15.18
C ALA A 222 -10.99 -7.27 -14.68
N MET A 223 -11.35 -6.93 -13.43
CA MET A 223 -10.87 -5.72 -12.77
C MET A 223 -9.35 -5.70 -12.64
N SER A 224 -8.74 -6.80 -12.21
CA SER A 224 -7.27 -6.90 -12.11
C SER A 224 -6.60 -6.76 -13.48
N ALA A 225 -7.14 -7.42 -14.52
CA ALA A 225 -6.63 -7.27 -15.87
C ALA A 225 -6.73 -5.82 -16.39
N TRP A 226 -7.81 -5.12 -16.03
CA TRP A 226 -7.96 -3.70 -16.35
C TRP A 226 -6.96 -2.82 -15.58
N CYS A 227 -6.80 -3.01 -14.26
CA CYS A 227 -5.83 -2.28 -13.46
C CYS A 227 -4.40 -2.44 -14.00
N LEU A 228 -4.04 -3.67 -14.39
CA LEU A 228 -2.72 -4.02 -14.93
C LEU A 228 -2.51 -3.56 -16.38
N SER A 229 -3.57 -3.18 -17.10
CA SER A 229 -3.45 -2.58 -18.44
C SER A 229 -3.25 -1.06 -18.41
N GLN A 230 -3.44 -0.43 -17.25
CA GLN A 230 -3.17 1.00 -17.06
C GLN A 230 -1.67 1.24 -16.84
N SER A 231 -1.15 2.35 -17.40
CA SER A 231 0.29 2.61 -17.35
C SER A 231 0.75 3.20 -16.01
N SER A 232 -0.16 3.83 -15.27
CA SER A 232 0.12 4.48 -13.98
C SER A 232 -1.12 4.47 -13.07
N MET A 233 -0.92 4.74 -11.76
CA MET A 233 -2.04 4.98 -10.85
C MET A 233 -2.75 6.30 -11.16
N THR A 234 -2.01 7.27 -11.70
CA THR A 234 -2.59 8.50 -12.24
C THR A 234 -3.61 8.23 -13.35
N ASP A 235 -3.33 7.32 -14.29
CA ASP A 235 -4.29 6.94 -15.36
C ASP A 235 -5.56 6.31 -14.80
N ILE A 236 -5.40 5.41 -13.81
CA ILE A 236 -6.53 4.77 -13.11
C ILE A 236 -7.43 5.85 -12.50
N GLN A 237 -6.85 6.84 -11.83
CA GLN A 237 -7.62 7.92 -11.22
C GLN A 237 -8.37 8.77 -12.25
N TYR A 238 -7.78 9.04 -13.42
CA TYR A 238 -8.48 9.73 -14.51
C TYR A 238 -9.67 8.96 -15.07
N GLN A 239 -9.68 7.62 -14.97
CA GLN A 239 -10.84 6.81 -15.39
C GLN A 239 -11.98 6.81 -14.37
N TYR A 240 -11.68 7.10 -13.09
CA TYR A 240 -12.66 7.09 -12.01
C TYR A 240 -13.19 8.46 -11.58
N ILE A 241 -12.51 9.55 -11.95
CA ILE A 241 -12.88 10.90 -11.54
C ILE A 241 -14.21 11.37 -12.15
N TRP A 242 -14.92 12.26 -11.43
CA TRP A 242 -16.17 12.90 -11.82
C TRP A 242 -16.18 14.42 -11.63
#